data_AF-A0A955Y221-F1
#
_entry.id   AF-A0A955Y221-F1
#
_cell.length_a   1.000
_cell.length_b   1.000
_cell.length_c   1.000
_cell.angle_alpha   90.00
_cell.angle_beta   90.00
_cell.angle_gamma   90.00
#
_symmetry.space_group_name_H-M   'P 1'
#
loop_
_entity.id
_entity.type
_entity.pdbx_description
1 polymer ?
#
loop_
_entity_poly.entity_id
_entity_poly.type
_entity_poly.pdbx_seq_one_letter_code
_entity_poly.pdbx_strand_id
1 'polypeptide(L)'
;MLVALIAAWACEGPASQDAMRERIDAGIQAFADLDLDAVSAAAVAVEADVHCLAGPIRRGLVADLHRLRALDAYTRRDLALTEASFASARWLDPGHSLPASVVAPGSPISRHVDAWTPDRSIPTVLDPPRSGQIFVDGRPDATVDRSRPVVFQWVDAGGRARTSVIVDPGAPLPEYPHRRKARRVLLPLALGTATVAAGAWGGAHLAVREYDAAVTAKDPDRMQATWGTARGLTLAAAGTGTVALGLGVASLF
;
A
#
# COMPACT_ATOMS: atom_id res chain seq x y z
N MET A 1 30.80 2.49 -15.15
CA MET A 1 29.35 2.76 -15.03
C MET A 1 28.65 2.01 -16.15
N LEU A 2 28.02 0.88 -15.85
CA LEU A 2 27.11 0.21 -16.80
C LEU A 2 25.79 0.99 -16.78
N VAL A 3 25.46 1.64 -17.90
CA VAL A 3 24.13 2.18 -18.12
C VAL A 3 23.23 1.00 -18.44
N ALA A 4 22.40 0.56 -17.48
CA ALA A 4 21.34 -0.39 -17.75
C ALA A 4 20.31 0.33 -18.63
N LEU A 5 20.28 0.00 -19.94
CA LEU A 5 19.17 0.38 -20.79
C LEU A 5 17.92 -0.32 -20.25
N ILE A 6 17.07 0.45 -19.59
CA ILE A 6 15.71 0.02 -19.26
C ILE A 6 15.00 -0.03 -20.62
N ALA A 7 14.94 -1.21 -21.23
CA ALA A 7 14.09 -1.43 -22.38
C ALA A 7 12.66 -1.12 -21.94
N ALA A 8 12.14 0.03 -22.35
CA ALA A 8 10.74 0.32 -22.22
C ALA A 8 10.01 -0.77 -23.01
N TRP A 9 9.24 -1.61 -22.33
CA TRP A 9 8.40 -2.62 -22.96
C TRP A 9 7.38 -1.88 -23.82
N ALA A 10 7.68 -1.77 -25.12
CA ALA A 10 6.81 -1.14 -26.08
C ALA A 10 5.68 -2.12 -26.38
N CYS A 11 4.59 -2.00 -25.63
CA CYS A 11 3.37 -2.74 -25.92
C CYS A 11 2.85 -2.28 -27.29
N GLU A 12 2.85 -3.17 -28.30
CA GLU A 12 2.26 -2.89 -29.62
C GLU A 12 0.75 -2.63 -29.51
N GLY A 13 0.12 -3.15 -28.47
CA GLY A 13 -1.25 -2.86 -28.08
C GLY A 13 -1.56 -3.39 -26.69
N PRO A 14 -2.77 -3.09 -26.16
CA PRO A 14 -3.23 -3.68 -24.92
C PRO A 14 -3.38 -5.20 -25.07
N ALA A 15 -2.80 -5.96 -24.14
CA ALA A 15 -3.01 -7.40 -24.06
C ALA A 15 -4.47 -7.70 -23.64
N SER A 16 -5.10 -8.63 -24.35
CA SER A 16 -6.42 -9.15 -24.00
C SER A 16 -6.31 -10.19 -22.88
N GLN A 17 -7.18 -10.10 -21.87
CA GLN A 17 -7.23 -11.11 -20.80
C GLN A 17 -7.64 -12.49 -21.31
N ASP A 18 -8.40 -12.58 -22.41
CA ASP A 18 -8.80 -13.86 -22.96
C ASP A 18 -7.64 -14.51 -23.74
N ALA A 19 -6.87 -13.72 -24.50
CA ALA A 19 -5.64 -14.21 -25.12
C ALA A 19 -4.59 -14.63 -24.08
N MET A 20 -4.47 -13.87 -22.98
CA MET A 20 -3.60 -14.24 -21.85
C MET A 20 -4.05 -15.56 -21.21
N ARG A 21 -5.37 -15.78 -21.04
CA ARG A 21 -5.92 -17.05 -20.55
C ARG A 21 -5.57 -18.21 -21.46
N GLU A 22 -5.80 -18.07 -22.77
CA GLU A 22 -5.47 -19.11 -23.75
C GLU A 22 -4.00 -19.51 -23.69
N ARG A 23 -3.08 -18.54 -23.53
CA ARG A 23 -1.65 -18.81 -23.35
C ARG A 23 -1.34 -19.50 -22.02
N ILE A 24 -2.04 -19.15 -20.95
CA ILE A 24 -1.88 -19.82 -19.66
C ILE A 24 -2.31 -21.28 -19.77
N ASP A 25 -3.50 -21.54 -20.34
CA ASP A 25 -4.03 -22.88 -20.52
C ASP A 25 -3.10 -23.73 -21.40
N ALA A 26 -2.57 -23.15 -22.48
CA ALA A 26 -1.58 -23.80 -23.33
C ALA A 26 -0.28 -24.13 -22.59
N GLY A 27 0.22 -23.22 -21.75
CA GLY A 27 1.41 -23.47 -20.93
C GLY A 27 1.21 -24.56 -19.87
N ILE A 28 0.03 -24.61 -19.24
CA ILE A 28 -0.31 -25.67 -18.29
C ILE A 28 -0.42 -27.02 -19.01
N GLN A 29 -1.04 -27.05 -20.20
CA GLN A 29 -1.14 -28.26 -21.01
C GLN A 29 0.23 -28.74 -21.49
N ALA A 30 1.12 -27.84 -21.91
CA ALA A 30 2.49 -28.18 -22.28
C ALA A 30 3.26 -28.87 -21.14
N PHE A 31 3.01 -28.48 -19.89
CA PHE A 31 3.60 -29.16 -18.73
C PHE A 31 3.10 -30.61 -18.61
N ALA A 32 1.81 -30.86 -18.84
CA ALA A 32 1.24 -32.21 -18.83
C ALA A 32 1.82 -33.09 -19.96
N ASP A 33 2.12 -32.48 -21.11
CA ASP A 33 2.71 -33.15 -22.27
C ASP A 33 4.25 -33.26 -22.20
N LEU A 34 4.86 -32.81 -21.09
CA LEU A 34 6.31 -32.78 -20.84
C LEU A 34 7.10 -31.90 -21.82
N ASP A 35 6.45 -30.92 -22.46
CA ASP A 35 7.09 -29.92 -23.32
C ASP A 35 7.55 -28.71 -22.48
N LEU A 36 8.70 -28.87 -21.84
CA LEU A 36 9.23 -27.87 -20.90
C LEU A 36 9.59 -26.55 -21.58
N ASP A 37 10.00 -26.59 -22.85
CA ASP A 37 10.34 -25.39 -23.62
C ASP A 37 9.07 -24.57 -23.91
N ALA A 38 7.96 -25.23 -24.24
CA ALA A 38 6.67 -24.57 -24.40
C ALA A 38 6.12 -23.98 -23.10
N VAL A 39 6.34 -24.64 -21.94
CA VAL A 39 5.99 -24.07 -20.62
C VAL A 39 6.73 -22.74 -20.40
N SER A 40 8.04 -22.71 -20.61
CA SER A 40 8.84 -21.50 -20.42
C SER A 40 8.49 -20.40 -21.41
N ALA A 41 8.25 -20.75 -22.68
CA ALA A 41 7.79 -19.80 -23.69
C ALA A 41 6.45 -19.17 -23.32
N ALA A 42 5.50 -19.97 -22.83
CA ALA A 42 4.21 -19.50 -22.35
C ALA A 42 4.36 -18.57 -21.14
N ALA A 43 5.19 -18.95 -20.15
CA ALA A 43 5.41 -18.12 -18.96
C ALA A 43 5.98 -16.74 -19.30
N VAL A 44 6.97 -16.67 -20.20
CA VAL A 44 7.56 -15.41 -20.67
C VAL A 44 6.52 -14.56 -21.41
N ALA A 45 5.74 -15.16 -22.31
CA ALA A 45 4.72 -14.45 -23.07
C ALA A 45 3.62 -13.88 -22.16
N VAL A 46 3.19 -14.66 -21.17
CA VAL A 46 2.17 -14.25 -20.21
C VAL A 46 2.69 -13.16 -19.26
N GLU A 47 3.96 -13.20 -18.85
CA GLU A 47 4.57 -12.12 -18.07
C GLU A 47 4.63 -10.81 -18.88
N ALA A 48 4.95 -10.90 -20.17
CA ALA A 48 4.87 -9.76 -21.08
C ALA A 48 3.44 -9.22 -21.20
N ASP A 49 2.43 -10.11 -21.28
CA ASP A 49 1.03 -9.70 -21.31
C ASP A 49 0.63 -8.93 -20.03
N VAL A 50 1.09 -9.36 -18.85
CA VAL A 50 0.82 -8.66 -17.58
C VAL A 50 1.26 -7.19 -17.68
N HIS A 51 2.44 -6.93 -18.24
CA HIS A 51 2.93 -5.55 -18.43
C HIS A 51 2.09 -4.71 -19.39
N CYS A 52 1.42 -5.37 -20.34
CA CYS A 52 0.67 -4.73 -21.41
C CYS A 52 -0.87 -4.74 -21.20
N LEU A 53 -1.36 -5.14 -20.03
CA LEU A 53 -2.81 -5.13 -19.75
C LEU A 53 -3.42 -3.73 -19.84
N ALA A 54 -4.61 -3.64 -20.44
CA ALA A 54 -5.34 -2.37 -20.57
C ALA A 54 -5.98 -1.91 -19.25
N GLY A 55 -6.28 -2.83 -18.34
CA GLY A 55 -7.12 -2.59 -17.16
C GLY A 55 -6.95 -3.65 -16.07
N PRO A 56 -7.81 -3.64 -15.04
CA PRO A 56 -7.71 -4.55 -13.90
C PRO A 56 -7.80 -6.03 -14.33
N ILE A 57 -6.83 -6.84 -13.92
CA ILE A 57 -6.82 -8.28 -14.16
C ILE A 57 -7.86 -8.98 -13.27
N ARG A 58 -8.56 -9.99 -13.80
CA ARG A 58 -9.47 -10.82 -13.01
C ARG A 58 -8.68 -11.67 -12.01
N ARG A 59 -9.12 -11.72 -10.74
CA ARG A 59 -8.50 -12.53 -9.68
C ARG A 59 -8.25 -13.99 -10.07
N GLY A 60 -9.22 -14.64 -10.72
CA GLY A 60 -9.06 -16.03 -11.18
C GLY A 60 -7.91 -16.20 -12.18
N LEU A 61 -7.78 -15.26 -13.12
CA LEU A 61 -6.69 -15.27 -14.10
C LEU A 61 -5.31 -15.05 -13.44
N VAL A 62 -5.26 -14.27 -12.35
CA VAL A 62 -4.03 -14.13 -11.53
C VAL A 62 -3.66 -15.44 -10.86
N ALA A 63 -4.64 -16.21 -10.37
CA ALA A 63 -4.39 -17.52 -9.79
C ALA A 63 -3.81 -18.49 -10.84
N ASP A 64 -4.38 -18.52 -12.06
CA ASP A 64 -3.89 -19.35 -13.17
C ASP A 64 -2.48 -18.94 -13.62
N LEU A 65 -2.22 -17.62 -13.71
CA LEU A 65 -0.89 -17.07 -13.96
C LEU A 65 0.15 -17.60 -12.95
N HIS A 66 -0.17 -17.55 -11.65
CA HIS A 66 0.74 -18.03 -10.62
C HIS A 66 0.96 -19.55 -10.68
N ARG A 67 -0.04 -20.33 -11.11
CA ARG A 67 0.13 -21.78 -11.38
C ARG A 67 1.12 -22.01 -12.51
N LEU A 68 0.95 -21.34 -13.65
CA LEU A 68 1.90 -21.44 -14.76
C LEU A 68 3.31 -21.03 -14.33
N ARG A 69 3.45 -19.92 -13.60
CA ARG A 69 4.73 -19.45 -13.09
C ARG A 69 5.40 -20.44 -12.14
N ALA A 70 4.61 -21.12 -11.30
CA ALA A 70 5.13 -22.17 -10.44
C ALA A 70 5.64 -23.39 -11.24
N LEU A 71 4.91 -23.79 -12.28
CA LEU A 71 5.30 -24.88 -13.16
C LEU A 71 6.61 -24.56 -13.91
N ASP A 72 6.72 -23.36 -14.49
CA ASP A 72 7.97 -22.90 -15.12
C ASP A 72 9.14 -22.80 -14.12
N ALA A 73 8.91 -22.27 -12.92
CA ALA A 73 9.95 -22.22 -11.89
C ALA A 73 10.44 -23.64 -11.53
N TYR A 74 9.52 -24.61 -11.49
CA TYR A 74 9.85 -26.00 -11.19
C TYR A 74 10.70 -26.64 -12.30
N THR A 75 10.41 -26.38 -13.59
CA THR A 75 11.23 -26.89 -14.71
C THR A 75 12.67 -26.36 -14.63
N ARG A 76 12.84 -25.12 -14.16
CA ARG A 76 14.13 -24.46 -13.94
C ARG A 76 14.79 -24.77 -12.60
N ARG A 77 14.19 -25.65 -11.79
CA ARG A 77 14.64 -26.05 -10.43
C ARG A 77 14.70 -24.89 -9.42
N ASP A 78 13.95 -23.83 -9.64
CA ASP A 78 13.76 -22.74 -8.67
C ASP A 78 12.63 -23.11 -7.70
N LEU A 79 12.95 -23.96 -6.72
CA LEU A 79 11.98 -24.48 -5.76
C LEU A 79 11.39 -23.37 -4.87
N ALA A 80 12.17 -22.33 -4.57
CA ALA A 80 11.70 -21.21 -3.77
C ALA A 80 10.59 -20.43 -4.49
N LEU A 81 10.80 -20.11 -5.77
CA LEU A 81 9.78 -19.45 -6.59
C LEU A 81 8.59 -20.37 -6.90
N THR A 82 8.84 -21.68 -7.05
CA THR A 82 7.78 -22.69 -7.24
C THR A 82 6.80 -22.66 -6.08
N GLU A 83 7.29 -22.82 -4.84
CA GLU A 83 6.46 -22.84 -3.63
C GLU A 83 5.75 -21.49 -3.42
N ALA A 84 6.48 -20.38 -3.59
CA ALA A 84 5.92 -19.05 -3.41
C ALA A 84 4.82 -18.73 -4.43
N SER A 85 4.96 -19.20 -5.68
CA SER A 85 3.94 -19.01 -6.72
C SER A 85 2.72 -19.89 -6.49
N PHE A 86 2.89 -21.17 -6.12
CA PHE A 86 1.75 -22.02 -5.73
C PHE A 86 1.01 -21.48 -4.50
N ALA A 87 1.75 -20.93 -3.52
CA ALA A 87 1.16 -20.23 -2.39
C ALA A 87 0.23 -19.08 -2.82
N SER A 88 0.66 -18.23 -3.77
CA SER A 88 -0.17 -17.18 -4.32
C SER A 88 -1.40 -17.72 -5.04
N ALA A 89 -1.25 -18.76 -5.86
CA ALA A 89 -2.39 -19.38 -6.54
C ALA A 89 -3.42 -19.93 -5.53
N ARG A 90 -2.98 -20.63 -4.48
CA ARG A 90 -3.85 -21.18 -3.43
C ARG A 90 -4.53 -20.09 -2.60
N TRP A 91 -3.82 -19.01 -2.27
CA TRP A 91 -4.42 -17.86 -1.58
C TRP A 91 -5.56 -17.24 -2.38
N LEU A 92 -5.38 -17.15 -3.70
CA LEU A 92 -6.36 -16.54 -4.58
C LEU A 92 -7.55 -17.42 -4.86
N ASP A 93 -7.33 -18.73 -4.93
CA ASP A 93 -8.34 -19.73 -5.28
C ASP A 93 -8.09 -21.03 -4.49
N PRO A 94 -8.56 -21.08 -3.23
CA PRO A 94 -8.24 -22.17 -2.30
C PRO A 94 -8.95 -23.48 -2.64
N GLY A 95 -10.06 -23.45 -3.38
CA GLY A 95 -10.84 -24.63 -3.73
C GLY A 95 -10.33 -25.38 -4.96
N HIS A 96 -9.40 -24.79 -5.71
CA HIS A 96 -8.91 -25.37 -6.95
C HIS A 96 -7.78 -26.37 -6.71
N SER A 97 -7.82 -27.45 -7.49
CA SER A 97 -6.80 -28.48 -7.57
C SER A 97 -6.36 -28.64 -9.01
N LEU A 98 -5.04 -28.79 -9.22
CA LEU A 98 -4.52 -29.13 -10.54
C LEU A 98 -5.01 -30.52 -10.97
N PRO A 99 -5.35 -30.73 -12.25
CA PRO A 99 -5.69 -32.05 -12.75
C PRO A 99 -4.55 -33.06 -12.53
N ALA A 100 -4.90 -34.33 -12.31
CA ALA A 100 -3.92 -35.40 -12.12
C ALA A 100 -3.01 -35.62 -13.34
N SER A 101 -3.44 -35.18 -14.53
CA SER A 101 -2.62 -35.15 -15.74
C SER A 101 -1.49 -34.13 -15.69
N VAL A 102 -1.65 -33.04 -14.93
CA VAL A 102 -0.61 -32.01 -14.73
C VAL A 102 0.26 -32.38 -13.53
N VAL A 103 -0.37 -32.71 -12.40
CA VAL A 103 0.33 -33.10 -11.17
C VAL A 103 -0.22 -34.43 -10.67
N ALA A 104 0.49 -35.51 -11.00
CA ALA A 104 0.12 -36.84 -10.52
C ALA A 104 0.24 -36.92 -8.98
N PRO A 105 -0.70 -37.58 -8.29
CA PRO A 105 -0.59 -37.81 -6.84
C PRO A 105 0.73 -38.50 -6.48
N GLY A 106 1.43 -37.96 -5.48
CA GLY A 106 2.72 -38.49 -5.01
C GLY A 106 3.93 -38.14 -5.87
N SER A 107 3.74 -37.39 -6.97
CA SER A 107 4.85 -36.87 -7.77
C SER A 107 5.73 -35.91 -6.94
N PRO A 108 7.01 -35.74 -7.26
CA PRO A 108 7.88 -34.83 -6.51
C PRO A 108 7.35 -33.39 -6.42
N ILE A 109 6.67 -32.89 -7.48
CA ILE A 109 6.07 -31.56 -7.52
C ILE A 109 4.87 -31.41 -6.58
N SER A 110 4.11 -32.49 -6.30
CA SER A 110 2.92 -32.41 -5.44
C SER A 110 3.27 -31.90 -4.03
N ARG A 111 4.47 -32.21 -3.54
CA ARG A 111 4.97 -31.70 -2.25
C ARG A 111 5.12 -30.19 -2.21
N HIS A 112 5.41 -29.55 -3.35
CA HIS A 112 5.55 -28.10 -3.45
C HIS A 112 4.21 -27.38 -3.64
N VAL A 113 3.23 -28.06 -4.26
CA VAL A 113 1.85 -27.55 -4.36
C VAL A 113 1.23 -27.40 -2.96
N ASP A 114 1.53 -28.33 -2.06
CA ASP A 114 0.95 -28.38 -0.71
C ASP A 114 1.78 -27.65 0.36
N ALA A 115 2.98 -27.13 0.03
CA ALA A 115 3.94 -26.59 1.00
C ALA A 115 3.53 -25.24 1.63
N TRP A 116 2.44 -24.61 1.20
CA TRP A 116 2.07 -23.27 1.67
C TRP A 116 1.56 -23.26 3.11
N THR A 117 2.08 -22.31 3.90
CA THR A 117 1.64 -22.02 5.26
C THR A 117 1.22 -20.54 5.37
N PRO A 118 -0.02 -20.23 5.82
CA PRO A 118 -0.52 -18.85 5.93
C PRO A 118 0.26 -17.96 6.91
N ASP A 119 0.93 -18.56 7.90
CA ASP A 119 1.53 -17.85 9.04
C ASP A 119 2.75 -16.97 8.69
N ARG A 120 3.14 -16.91 7.41
CA ARG A 120 4.29 -16.11 6.95
C ARG A 120 3.93 -14.79 6.29
N SER A 121 2.67 -14.36 6.33
CA SER A 121 2.24 -13.11 5.67
C SER A 121 2.98 -11.89 6.23
N ILE A 122 3.48 -11.03 5.35
CA ILE A 122 4.12 -9.75 5.69
C ILE A 122 3.30 -8.64 5.04
N PRO A 123 2.18 -8.22 5.66
CA PRO A 123 1.31 -7.20 5.10
C PRO A 123 2.01 -5.84 5.11
N THR A 124 2.01 -5.18 3.96
CA THR A 124 2.51 -3.82 3.79
C THR A 124 1.37 -2.95 3.30
N VAL A 125 1.07 -1.88 4.04
CA VAL A 125 0.07 -0.89 3.63
C VAL A 125 0.70 0.09 2.65
N LEU A 126 0.06 0.23 1.50
CA LEU A 126 0.44 1.11 0.40
C LEU A 126 -0.09 2.52 0.64
N ASP A 127 0.68 3.51 0.21
CA ASP A 127 0.21 4.90 0.24
C ASP A 127 -0.91 5.09 -0.79
N PRO A 128 -1.96 5.85 -0.46
CA PRO A 128 -3.08 6.04 -1.39
C PRO A 128 -2.60 6.75 -2.67
N PRO A 129 -3.02 6.28 -3.86
CA PRO A 129 -2.64 6.92 -5.11
C PRO A 129 -3.21 8.35 -5.17
N ARG A 130 -2.51 9.23 -5.89
CA ARG A 130 -2.95 10.61 -6.15
C ARG A 130 -4.31 10.60 -6.86
N SER A 131 -4.45 9.71 -7.84
CA SER A 131 -5.65 9.47 -8.63
C SER A 131 -5.74 7.99 -9.01
N GLY A 132 -6.96 7.49 -9.20
CA GLY A 132 -7.19 6.09 -9.57
C GLY A 132 -7.20 5.15 -8.37
N GLN A 133 -6.92 3.87 -8.61
CA GLN A 133 -7.02 2.80 -7.62
C GLN A 133 -5.86 1.80 -7.79
N ILE A 134 -5.42 1.24 -6.67
CA ILE A 134 -4.46 0.12 -6.66
C ILE A 134 -5.26 -1.18 -6.65
N PHE A 135 -4.82 -2.12 -7.46
CA PHE A 135 -5.26 -3.50 -7.42
C PHE A 135 -4.09 -4.39 -7.03
N VAL A 136 -4.33 -5.29 -6.07
CA VAL A 136 -3.42 -6.36 -5.69
C VAL A 136 -4.12 -7.68 -5.96
N ASP A 137 -3.50 -8.51 -6.78
CA ASP A 137 -4.04 -9.79 -7.23
C ASP A 137 -5.48 -9.71 -7.78
N GLY A 138 -5.74 -8.65 -8.56
CA GLY A 138 -7.04 -8.42 -9.20
C GLY A 138 -8.15 -7.93 -8.25
N ARG A 139 -7.83 -7.52 -7.02
CA ARG A 139 -8.77 -6.89 -6.08
C ARG A 139 -8.37 -5.45 -5.79
N PRO A 140 -9.33 -4.52 -5.65
CA PRO A 140 -9.03 -3.17 -5.17
C PRO A 140 -8.59 -3.26 -3.70
N ASP A 141 -7.28 -3.18 -3.47
CA ASP A 141 -6.67 -3.34 -2.15
C ASP A 141 -5.45 -2.43 -2.02
N ALA A 142 -5.25 -1.88 -0.83
CA ALA A 142 -4.09 -1.08 -0.47
C ALA A 142 -3.12 -1.86 0.41
N THR A 143 -3.35 -3.16 0.63
CA THR A 143 -2.43 -4.03 1.37
C THR A 143 -1.82 -5.04 0.42
N VAL A 144 -0.50 -5.17 0.49
CA VAL A 144 0.25 -6.18 -0.27
C VAL A 144 0.95 -7.12 0.69
N ASP A 145 0.82 -8.42 0.45
CA ASP A 145 1.58 -9.43 1.19
C ASP A 145 2.94 -9.63 0.50
N ARG A 146 4.03 -9.27 1.19
CA ARG A 146 5.38 -9.33 0.62
C ARG A 146 6.06 -10.69 0.75
N SER A 147 5.41 -11.69 1.35
CA SER A 147 5.96 -13.04 1.51
C SER A 147 5.75 -13.94 0.29
N ARG A 148 5.00 -13.49 -0.72
CA ARG A 148 4.66 -14.26 -1.93
C ARG A 148 4.64 -13.35 -3.16
N PRO A 149 4.78 -13.89 -4.39
CA PRO A 149 4.63 -13.10 -5.60
C PRO A 149 3.21 -12.54 -5.69
N VAL A 150 3.05 -11.30 -6.11
CA VAL A 150 1.73 -10.67 -6.28
C VAL A 150 1.66 -9.97 -7.63
N VAL A 151 0.45 -9.84 -8.18
CA VAL A 151 0.21 -8.94 -9.32
C VAL A 151 -0.20 -7.58 -8.78
N PHE A 152 0.66 -6.58 -8.96
CA PHE A 152 0.38 -5.20 -8.61
C PHE A 152 -0.10 -4.45 -9.85
N GLN A 153 -1.21 -3.73 -9.74
CA GLN A 153 -1.65 -2.79 -10.76
C GLN A 153 -2.02 -1.43 -10.16
N TRP A 154 -1.57 -0.36 -10.80
CA TRP A 154 -2.14 0.98 -10.60
C TRP A 154 -2.99 1.33 -11.81
N VAL A 155 -4.28 1.54 -11.55
CA VAL A 155 -5.29 1.84 -12.56
C VAL A 155 -5.73 3.28 -12.38
N ASP A 156 -5.71 4.08 -13.44
CA ASP A 156 -6.10 5.48 -13.38
C ASP A 156 -7.63 5.67 -13.21
N ALA A 157 -8.06 6.92 -13.08
CA ALA A 157 -9.48 7.25 -12.93
C ALA A 157 -10.35 6.89 -14.16
N GLY A 158 -9.73 6.66 -15.32
CA GLY A 158 -10.40 6.22 -16.54
C GLY A 158 -10.48 4.69 -16.66
N GLY A 159 -10.03 3.94 -15.65
CA GLY A 159 -10.03 2.48 -15.66
C GLY A 159 -8.87 1.85 -16.43
N ARG A 160 -7.89 2.64 -16.88
CA ARG A 160 -6.73 2.14 -17.62
C ARG A 160 -5.58 1.79 -16.67
N ALA A 161 -5.02 0.59 -16.81
CA ALA A 161 -3.81 0.21 -16.10
C ALA A 161 -2.62 1.06 -16.61
N ARG A 162 -1.97 1.76 -15.69
CA ARG A 162 -0.77 2.58 -15.94
C ARG A 162 0.50 1.84 -15.56
N THR A 163 0.40 0.98 -14.56
CA THR A 163 1.45 0.07 -14.12
C THR A 163 0.79 -1.26 -13.87
N SER A 164 1.38 -2.33 -14.39
CA SER A 164 0.94 -3.70 -14.17
C SER A 164 2.20 -4.57 -14.19
N VAL A 165 2.51 -5.20 -13.06
CA VAL A 165 3.72 -6.01 -12.91
C VAL A 165 3.46 -7.17 -11.95
N ILE A 166 4.27 -8.21 -12.08
CA ILE A 166 4.38 -9.23 -11.03
C ILE A 166 5.53 -8.79 -10.10
N VAL A 167 5.26 -8.68 -8.80
CA VAL A 167 6.25 -8.32 -7.78
C VAL A 167 6.63 -9.57 -7.03
N ASP A 168 7.90 -9.95 -7.11
CA ASP A 168 8.43 -11.12 -6.40
C ASP A 168 8.58 -10.90 -4.89
N PRO A 169 8.67 -11.98 -4.08
CA PRO A 169 8.90 -11.89 -2.65
C PRO A 169 10.13 -11.04 -2.35
N GLY A 170 9.97 -10.03 -1.47
CA GLY A 170 11.05 -9.11 -1.11
C GLY A 170 11.45 -8.07 -2.17
N ALA A 171 11.00 -8.19 -3.42
CA ALA A 171 11.27 -7.20 -4.46
C ALA A 171 10.66 -5.83 -4.10
N PRO A 172 11.27 -4.70 -4.53
CA PRO A 172 10.69 -3.39 -4.31
C PRO A 172 9.36 -3.25 -5.05
N LEU A 173 8.41 -2.57 -4.43
CA LEU A 173 7.15 -2.24 -5.08
C LEU A 173 7.37 -1.18 -6.16
N PRO A 174 6.63 -1.22 -7.28
CA PRO A 174 6.70 -0.18 -8.30
C PRO A 174 6.39 1.19 -7.73
N GLU A 175 7.09 2.21 -8.21
CA GLU A 175 6.73 3.58 -7.90
C GLU A 175 5.43 3.95 -8.62
N TYR A 176 4.54 4.65 -7.91
CA TYR A 176 3.34 5.24 -8.48
C TYR A 176 3.09 6.61 -7.86
N PRO A 177 2.37 7.51 -8.55
CA PRO A 177 2.00 8.80 -7.99
C PRO A 177 1.07 8.60 -6.79
N HIS A 178 1.60 8.75 -5.58
CA HIS A 178 0.83 8.72 -4.35
C HIS A 178 0.53 10.14 -3.84
N ARG A 179 -0.51 10.26 -3.01
CA ARG A 179 -0.74 11.50 -2.26
C ARG A 179 0.42 11.65 -1.30
N ARG A 180 1.10 12.80 -1.33
CA ARG A 180 2.01 13.13 -0.24
C ARG A 180 1.16 13.12 1.02
N LYS A 181 1.48 12.23 1.98
CA LYS A 181 0.98 12.40 3.35
C LYS A 181 1.23 13.85 3.67
N ALA A 182 0.19 14.63 3.96
CA ALA A 182 0.37 15.99 4.42
C ALA A 182 1.32 15.86 5.60
N ARG A 183 2.60 16.15 5.37
CA ARG A 183 3.62 16.00 6.39
C ARG A 183 3.07 16.79 7.55
N ARG A 184 3.12 16.24 8.76
CA ARG A 184 2.64 16.78 10.04
C ARG A 184 3.25 18.18 10.33
N VAL A 185 3.14 19.14 9.42
CA VAL A 185 3.51 20.55 9.54
C VAL A 185 2.50 21.24 10.46
N LEU A 186 1.30 20.68 10.60
CA LEU A 186 0.35 21.09 11.64
C LEU A 186 0.77 20.67 13.05
N LEU A 187 1.64 19.67 13.22
CA LEU A 187 2.06 19.22 14.55
C LEU A 187 2.96 20.25 15.29
N PRO A 188 3.99 20.86 14.66
CA PRO A 188 4.73 21.96 15.30
C PRO A 188 3.86 23.23 15.46
N LEU A 189 2.89 23.49 14.57
CA LEU A 189 1.92 24.57 14.73
C LEU A 189 1.00 24.33 15.94
N ALA A 190 0.50 23.11 16.13
CA ALA A 190 -0.29 22.72 17.30
C ALA A 190 0.52 22.82 18.59
N LEU A 191 1.80 22.37 18.59
CA LEU A 191 2.70 22.55 19.73
C LEU A 191 2.94 24.03 20.06
N GLY A 192 3.16 24.86 19.05
CA GLY A 192 3.37 26.30 19.21
C GLY A 192 2.15 27.03 19.79
N THR A 193 0.94 26.64 19.40
CA THR A 193 -0.28 27.22 19.98
C THR A 193 -0.50 26.80 21.44
N ALA A 194 -0.10 25.58 21.82
CA ALA A 194 -0.24 25.10 23.19
C ALA A 194 0.70 25.84 24.17
N THR A 195 1.92 26.18 23.76
CA THR A 195 2.86 26.94 24.61
C THR A 195 2.40 28.38 24.82
N VAL A 196 1.85 29.04 23.79
CA VAL A 196 1.29 30.39 23.91
C VAL A 196 0.05 30.38 24.82
N ALA A 197 -0.84 29.40 24.68
CA ALA A 197 -2.01 29.27 25.55
C ALA A 197 -1.63 29.01 27.02
N ALA A 198 -0.65 28.13 27.27
CA ALA A 198 -0.15 27.86 28.62
C ALA A 198 0.53 29.10 29.24
N GLY A 199 1.31 29.85 28.46
CA GLY A 199 1.92 31.10 28.89
C GLY A 199 0.90 32.19 29.22
N ALA A 200 -0.13 32.36 28.38
CA ALA A 200 -1.20 33.31 28.62
C ALA A 200 -2.02 32.96 29.87
N TRP A 201 -2.30 31.67 30.09
CA TRP A 201 -3.02 31.21 31.28
C TRP A 201 -2.20 31.39 32.57
N GLY A 202 -0.89 31.07 32.52
CA GLY A 202 0.03 31.34 33.63
C GLY A 202 0.15 32.82 33.95
N GLY A 203 0.25 33.69 32.93
CA GLY A 203 0.26 35.14 33.10
C GLY A 203 -1.03 35.69 33.71
N ALA A 204 -2.19 35.17 33.29
CA ALA A 204 -3.48 35.55 33.87
C ALA A 204 -3.56 35.21 35.37
N HIS A 205 -3.05 34.04 35.79
CA HIS A 205 -3.02 33.66 37.20
C HIS A 205 -2.12 34.57 38.05
N LEU A 206 -0.98 35.02 37.51
CA LEU A 206 -0.12 35.98 38.20
C LEU A 206 -0.80 37.35 38.33
N ALA A 207 -1.46 37.83 37.27
CA ALA A 207 -2.20 39.10 37.29
C ALA A 207 -3.35 39.10 38.31
N VAL A 208 -4.06 37.98 38.48
CA VAL A 208 -5.11 37.83 39.50
C VAL A 208 -4.52 37.90 40.91
N ARG A 209 -3.38 37.25 41.17
CA ARG A 209 -2.72 37.33 42.49
C ARG A 209 -2.26 38.74 42.83
N GLU A 210 -1.76 39.49 41.85
CA GLU A 210 -1.35 40.89 42.05
C GLU A 210 -2.55 41.81 42.28
N TYR A 211 -3.67 41.56 41.60
CA TYR A 211 -4.94 42.23 41.87
C TYR A 211 -5.43 41.96 43.31
N ASP A 212 -5.41 40.71 43.76
CA ASP A 212 -5.81 40.35 45.15
C ASP A 212 -4.91 41.04 46.20
N ALA A 213 -3.61 41.15 45.92
CA ALA A 213 -2.67 41.88 46.75
C ALA A 213 -2.99 43.38 46.79
N ALA A 214 -3.33 43.99 45.65
CA ALA A 214 -3.73 45.39 45.56
C ALA A 214 -5.04 45.67 46.32
N VAL A 215 -6.03 44.76 46.22
CA VAL A 215 -7.29 44.81 46.98
C VAL A 215 -7.01 44.79 48.49
N THR A 216 -6.14 43.89 48.94
CA THR A 216 -5.74 43.79 50.35
C THR A 216 -5.05 45.06 50.85
N ALA A 217 -4.21 45.67 50.01
CA ALA A 217 -3.52 46.92 50.30
C ALA A 217 -4.41 48.18 50.19
N LYS A 218 -5.64 48.06 49.68
CA LYS A 218 -6.58 49.17 49.40
C LYS A 218 -5.99 50.25 48.48
N ASP A 219 -5.20 49.84 47.48
CA ASP A 219 -4.56 50.73 46.50
C ASP A 219 -5.39 50.81 45.21
N PRO A 220 -6.20 51.87 45.00
CA PRO A 220 -7.13 51.96 43.88
C PRO A 220 -6.43 52.10 42.52
N ASP A 221 -5.26 52.73 42.48
CA ASP A 221 -4.51 52.95 41.24
C ASP A 221 -3.93 51.63 40.72
N ARG A 222 -3.43 50.78 41.64
CA ARG A 222 -3.00 49.42 41.32
C ARG A 222 -4.14 48.50 40.91
N MET A 223 -5.33 48.64 41.51
CA MET A 223 -6.49 47.85 41.11
C MET A 223 -6.93 48.15 39.67
N GLN A 224 -6.93 49.43 39.26
CA GLN A 224 -7.27 49.79 37.88
C GLN A 224 -6.23 49.28 36.86
N ALA A 225 -4.94 49.40 37.19
CA ALA A 225 -3.86 48.92 36.31
C ALA A 225 -3.87 47.40 36.11
N THR A 226 -4.11 46.63 37.17
CA THR A 226 -4.12 45.15 37.11
C THR A 226 -5.38 44.59 36.46
N TRP A 227 -6.54 45.25 36.61
CA TRP A 227 -7.79 44.81 35.99
C TRP A 227 -7.73 44.85 34.45
N GLY A 228 -7.18 45.92 33.85
CA GLY A 228 -7.02 46.02 32.39
C GLY A 228 -6.17 44.88 31.82
N THR A 229 -5.09 44.54 32.52
CA THR A 229 -4.15 43.47 32.15
C THR A 229 -4.80 42.08 32.26
N ALA A 230 -5.53 41.82 33.35
CA ALA A 230 -6.22 40.55 33.55
C ALA A 230 -7.30 40.29 32.48
N ARG A 231 -8.14 41.29 32.17
CA ARG A 231 -9.17 41.17 31.12
C ARG A 231 -8.58 40.91 29.74
N GLY A 232 -7.49 41.60 29.38
CA GLY A 232 -6.80 41.39 28.10
C GLY A 232 -6.26 39.96 27.95
N LEU A 233 -5.62 39.44 28.99
CA LEU A 233 -5.06 38.08 28.99
C LEU A 233 -6.15 36.99 28.94
N THR A 234 -7.27 37.17 29.65
CA THR A 234 -8.38 36.20 29.61
C THR A 234 -9.04 36.12 28.23
N LEU A 235 -9.27 37.26 27.56
CA LEU A 235 -9.82 37.28 26.20
C LEU A 235 -8.84 36.67 25.18
N ALA A 236 -7.55 36.95 25.31
CA ALA A 236 -6.51 36.34 24.46
C ALA A 236 -6.43 34.80 24.65
N ALA A 237 -6.56 34.32 25.89
CA ALA A 237 -6.58 32.89 26.19
C ALA A 237 -7.83 32.19 25.60
N ALA A 238 -9.00 32.84 25.67
CA ALA A 238 -10.24 32.30 25.10
C ALA A 238 -10.17 32.19 23.57
N GLY A 239 -9.65 33.21 22.89
CA GLY A 239 -9.52 33.22 21.42
C GLY A 239 -8.49 32.22 20.88
N THR A 240 -7.40 32.00 21.62
CA THR A 240 -6.36 31.02 21.22
C THR A 240 -6.79 29.57 21.44
N GLY A 241 -7.60 29.31 22.48
CA GLY A 241 -8.15 27.97 22.76
C GLY A 241 -9.05 27.42 21.64
N THR A 242 -9.88 28.25 21.01
CA THR A 242 -10.76 27.82 19.91
C THR A 242 -9.99 27.46 18.64
N VAL A 243 -8.91 28.17 18.35
CA VAL A 243 -8.05 27.89 17.18
C VAL A 243 -7.28 26.58 17.38
N ALA A 244 -6.78 26.33 18.60
CA ALA A 244 -6.07 25.10 18.93
C ALA A 244 -6.97 23.85 18.80
N LEU A 245 -8.23 23.94 19.25
CA LEU A 245 -9.20 22.84 19.11
C LEU A 245 -9.56 22.57 17.64
N GLY A 246 -9.78 23.63 16.84
CA GLY A 246 -10.07 23.49 15.41
C GLY A 246 -8.92 22.85 14.62
N LEU A 247 -7.67 23.23 14.89
CA LEU A 247 -6.49 22.66 14.26
C LEU A 247 -6.21 21.21 14.73
N GLY A 248 -6.49 20.91 16.00
CA GLY A 248 -6.38 19.55 16.54
C GLY A 248 -7.29 18.56 15.79
N VAL A 249 -8.57 18.91 15.60
CA VAL A 249 -9.53 18.08 14.84
C VAL A 249 -9.11 17.94 13.38
N ALA A 250 -8.69 19.02 12.72
CA ALA A 250 -8.24 18.99 11.33
C ALA A 250 -6.97 18.14 11.11
N SER A 251 -6.18 17.87 12.15
CA SER A 251 -4.99 17.03 12.06
C SER A 251 -5.26 15.52 12.17
N LEU A 252 -6.48 15.13 12.54
CA LEU A 252 -6.92 13.74 12.69
C LEU A 252 -7.57 13.17 11.42
N PHE A 253 -7.85 14.01 10.42
CA PHE A 253 -8.46 13.67 9.12
C PHE A 253 -7.49 13.96 7.98
#